data_AF-A0A925ZP51-F1
#
_entry.id   AF-A0A925ZP51-F1
#
_cell.length_a   1.000
_cell.length_b   1.000
_cell.length_c   1.000
_cell.angle_alpha   90.00
_cell.angle_beta   90.00
_cell.angle_gamma   90.00
#
_symmetry.space_group_name_H-M   'P 1'
#
loop_
_entity.id
_entity.type
_entity.pdbx_description
1 polymer ?
#
loop_
_entity_poly.entity_id
_entity_poly.type
_entity_poly.pdbx_seq_one_letter_code
_entity_poly.pdbx_strand_id
1 'polypeptide(L)'
;MAPNTPTIASILQALAAHYDGPVAEREVMDRVLERRPSRAKDPYASIRERLRWEGPLLGWVRMGGGTLLPLRVALRGLRFRCIPSEQEVHDGQLDLRLLAPFVLLRDDLRGLVDAANTPVPFTFIAPPQTTSALGMPLRPPLLDLGDWYAANAFVAGDSIVASVVAAMPLTLRIEREPAAHFGAASVAAQDRELLEAIWAQVRRAPNTPLHSAEVVLPLFASASWRGAYPGTPWQLLVQRDRRIQLLDGTYLLFGRLRLPGGRVVGVDDPPAETLALEASLLTAIDAVQTQLRASRQRDAEAGLWEFSALKAATRRSDGDETRLFATPDESPDPEFEEWDDEGWDGLVNFDALEGDDPFEIENPELLAASERLMAALPPDEARRLEDASPEEAELIVASHLNELLVSEPSLFATIVDANAPGEYIGTIYLDSLDPSDVDDDDDSWEDEDWEVGDEDEDEDGLYSRSDVLMRQFYDFLRESGKSESTATSRARDLLVYADFLAHSYGRSLDDGDYVTLDECLFSFYPRRLGRTSPRTVREVCTSIKQFYAFLKGRSVVTDDSFAQAIWRRREEAARVIELYHQISEHAANPEPLLRRLFAPYMV
;
A
#
# COMPACT_ATOMS: atom_id res chain seq x y z
N MET A 1 -2.42 31.75 -26.22
CA MET A 1 -3.04 30.47 -25.85
C MET A 1 -1.94 29.42 -25.93
N ALA A 2 -1.44 28.93 -24.79
CA ALA A 2 -0.45 27.86 -24.79
C ALA A 2 -1.14 26.56 -25.22
N PRO A 3 -0.53 25.73 -26.09
CA PRO A 3 -1.08 24.42 -26.44
C PRO A 3 -1.09 23.55 -25.18
N ASN A 4 -2.23 22.97 -24.83
CA ASN A 4 -2.39 22.07 -23.69
C ASN A 4 -1.33 20.97 -23.71
N THR A 5 -0.39 21.02 -22.77
CA THR A 5 0.61 19.96 -22.57
C THR A 5 -0.13 18.64 -22.30
N PRO A 6 0.16 17.55 -23.03
CA PRO A 6 -0.53 16.28 -22.83
C PRO A 6 -0.26 15.73 -21.42
N THR A 7 -1.31 15.23 -20.75
CA THR A 7 -1.20 14.63 -19.42
C THR A 7 -0.63 13.21 -19.52
N ILE A 8 -0.10 12.67 -18.40
CA ILE A 8 0.40 11.28 -18.38
C ILE A 8 -0.73 10.32 -18.78
N ALA A 9 -1.94 10.53 -18.25
CA ALA A 9 -3.13 9.74 -18.60
C ALA A 9 -3.45 9.79 -20.10
N SER A 10 -3.47 10.98 -20.73
CA SER A 10 -3.79 11.07 -22.15
C SER A 10 -2.71 10.43 -23.03
N ILE A 11 -1.44 10.50 -22.61
CA ILE A 11 -0.34 9.81 -23.28
C ILE A 11 -0.48 8.28 -23.14
N LEU A 12 -0.73 7.78 -21.93
CA LEU A 12 -0.92 6.35 -21.68
C LEU A 12 -2.10 5.78 -22.48
N GLN A 13 -3.24 6.48 -22.53
CA GLN A 13 -4.38 6.09 -23.35
C GLN A 13 -4.05 6.10 -24.84
N ALA A 14 -3.31 7.10 -25.31
CA ALA A 14 -2.85 7.14 -26.70
C ALA A 14 -1.93 5.96 -26.99
N LEU A 15 -0.94 5.68 -26.13
CA LEU A 15 -0.02 4.54 -26.29
C LEU A 15 -0.77 3.21 -26.29
N ALA A 16 -1.78 3.05 -25.41
CA ALA A 16 -2.64 1.87 -25.37
C ALA A 16 -3.37 1.63 -26.70
N ALA A 17 -3.56 2.63 -27.56
CA ALA A 17 -4.14 2.44 -28.90
C ALA A 17 -3.10 1.94 -29.95
N HIS A 18 -1.81 2.13 -29.71
CA HIS A 18 -0.74 1.85 -30.68
C HIS A 18 -0.18 0.42 -30.59
N TYR A 19 -0.12 -0.18 -29.40
CA TYR A 19 0.52 -1.49 -29.21
C TYR A 19 -0.42 -2.67 -29.42
N ASP A 20 -0.14 -3.63 -30.29
CA ASP A 20 -1.06 -4.76 -30.56
C ASP A 20 -0.83 -6.03 -29.71
N GLY A 21 0.11 -6.00 -28.77
CA GLY A 21 0.48 -7.16 -27.94
C GLY A 21 1.07 -6.77 -26.58
N PRO A 22 1.64 -7.73 -25.84
CA PRO A 22 2.35 -7.47 -24.59
C PRO A 22 3.56 -6.56 -24.81
N VAL A 23 3.80 -5.66 -23.87
CA VAL A 23 4.88 -4.66 -23.89
C VAL A 23 5.53 -4.61 -22.52
N ALA A 24 6.84 -4.38 -22.45
CA ALA A 24 7.49 -4.14 -21.17
C ALA A 24 6.96 -2.84 -20.53
N GLU A 25 6.70 -2.86 -19.23
CA GLU A 25 6.23 -1.69 -18.47
C GLU A 25 7.21 -0.52 -18.60
N ARG A 26 8.53 -0.81 -18.52
CA ARG A 26 9.60 0.16 -18.73
C ARG A 26 9.53 0.85 -20.09
N GLU A 27 9.32 0.10 -21.17
CA GLU A 27 9.19 0.68 -22.51
C GLU A 27 8.00 1.65 -22.61
N VAL A 28 6.86 1.31 -21.99
CA VAL A 28 5.71 2.22 -21.98
C VAL A 28 6.02 3.50 -21.22
N MET A 29 6.70 3.41 -20.07
CA MET A 29 7.08 4.58 -19.30
C MET A 29 8.11 5.46 -20.04
N ASP A 30 9.10 4.86 -20.70
CA ASP A 30 10.07 5.57 -21.54
C ASP A 30 9.35 6.39 -22.62
N ARG A 31 8.35 5.80 -23.28
CA ARG A 31 7.51 6.49 -24.29
C ARG A 31 6.66 7.63 -23.71
N VAL A 32 6.26 7.53 -22.45
CA VAL A 32 5.58 8.64 -21.77
C VAL A 32 6.56 9.78 -21.56
N LEU A 33 7.76 9.49 -21.07
CA LEU A 33 8.80 10.48 -20.81
C LEU A 33 9.36 11.12 -22.09
N GLU A 34 9.40 10.41 -23.21
CA GLU A 34 9.71 10.98 -24.54
C GLU A 34 8.73 12.10 -24.93
N ARG A 35 7.44 11.97 -24.56
CA ARG A 35 6.38 12.92 -24.93
C ARG A 35 6.15 13.99 -23.86
N ARG A 36 6.40 13.67 -22.61
CA ARG A 36 6.34 14.57 -21.47
C ARG A 36 7.57 14.34 -20.59
N PRO A 37 8.70 14.98 -20.92
CA PRO A 37 9.89 14.91 -20.09
C PRO A 37 9.57 15.40 -18.68
N SER A 38 9.97 14.63 -17.68
CA SER A 38 9.88 15.00 -16.28
C SER A 38 11.26 15.44 -15.78
N ARG A 39 11.29 16.39 -14.86
CA ARG A 39 12.49 16.81 -14.13
C ARG A 39 12.48 16.29 -12.68
N ALA A 40 11.51 15.46 -12.32
CA ALA A 40 11.45 14.84 -11.01
C ALA A 40 12.62 13.86 -10.81
N LYS A 41 13.02 13.67 -9.55
CA LYS A 41 14.10 12.76 -9.15
C LYS A 41 13.86 11.32 -9.63
N ASP A 42 12.64 10.80 -9.45
CA ASP A 42 12.17 9.60 -10.14
C ASP A 42 11.09 9.98 -11.16
N PRO A 43 11.41 10.10 -12.46
CA PRO A 43 10.44 10.44 -13.48
C PRO A 43 9.42 9.32 -13.74
N TYR A 44 9.69 8.08 -13.30
CA TYR A 44 8.83 6.91 -13.49
C TYR A 44 7.76 6.76 -12.41
N ALA A 45 8.03 7.19 -11.17
CA ALA A 45 7.15 7.00 -10.01
C ALA A 45 5.69 7.38 -10.31
N SER A 46 5.45 8.60 -10.80
CA SER A 46 4.10 9.09 -11.13
C SER A 46 3.39 8.31 -12.25
N ILE A 47 4.15 7.71 -13.17
CA ILE A 47 3.62 6.89 -14.26
C ILE A 47 3.24 5.50 -13.72
N ARG A 48 4.13 4.92 -12.89
CA ARG A 48 3.94 3.61 -12.24
C ARG A 48 2.73 3.64 -11.32
N GLU A 49 2.59 4.68 -10.50
CA GLU A 49 1.45 4.88 -9.61
C GLU A 49 0.13 4.95 -10.39
N ARG A 50 0.08 5.70 -11.50
CA ARG A 50 -1.10 5.73 -12.37
C ARG A 50 -1.40 4.39 -13.03
N LEU A 51 -0.37 3.67 -13.48
CA LEU A 51 -0.56 2.33 -14.05
C LEU A 51 -1.03 1.31 -13.00
N ARG A 52 -0.63 1.48 -11.74
CA ARG A 52 -1.06 0.67 -10.60
C ARG A 52 -2.54 0.90 -10.29
N TRP A 53 -2.95 2.14 -10.12
CA TRP A 53 -4.30 2.48 -9.64
C TRP A 53 -5.34 2.67 -10.73
N GLU A 54 -4.93 3.24 -11.87
CA GLU A 54 -5.81 3.60 -12.97
C GLU A 54 -5.55 2.73 -14.22
N GLY A 55 -4.68 1.73 -14.15
CA GLY A 55 -4.21 0.96 -15.32
C GLY A 55 -5.32 0.60 -16.32
N PRO A 56 -6.37 -0.13 -15.91
CA PRO A 56 -7.47 -0.47 -16.80
C PRO A 56 -8.25 0.73 -17.33
N LEU A 57 -8.43 1.79 -16.53
CA LEU A 57 -9.07 3.05 -16.95
C LEU A 57 -8.22 3.81 -17.99
N LEU A 58 -6.90 3.62 -17.94
CA LEU A 58 -5.94 4.17 -18.90
C LEU A 58 -5.71 3.24 -20.10
N GLY A 59 -6.44 2.13 -20.19
CA GLY A 59 -6.39 1.19 -21.30
C GLY A 59 -5.29 0.13 -21.19
N TRP A 60 -4.80 -0.16 -19.98
CA TRP A 60 -3.72 -1.11 -19.72
C TRP A 60 -4.11 -2.20 -18.72
N VAL A 61 -3.56 -3.39 -18.90
CA VAL A 61 -3.72 -4.53 -17.99
C VAL A 61 -2.33 -5.02 -17.61
N ARG A 62 -2.02 -5.08 -16.30
CA ARG A 62 -0.75 -5.61 -15.82
C ARG A 62 -0.81 -7.14 -15.84
N MET A 63 0.12 -7.78 -16.55
CA MET A 63 0.18 -9.23 -16.69
C MET A 63 1.06 -9.91 -15.64
N GLY A 64 1.75 -9.12 -14.81
CA GLY A 64 2.82 -9.56 -13.91
C GLY A 64 4.20 -9.54 -14.59
N GLY A 65 5.28 -9.60 -13.79
CA GLY A 65 6.66 -9.62 -14.29
C GLY A 65 7.03 -8.41 -15.14
N GLY A 66 6.58 -7.20 -14.76
CA GLY A 66 6.86 -5.96 -15.49
C GLY A 66 6.30 -5.90 -16.91
N THR A 67 5.24 -6.66 -17.21
CA THR A 67 4.61 -6.70 -18.55
C THR A 67 3.21 -6.08 -18.53
N LEU A 68 2.95 -5.21 -19.50
CA LEU A 68 1.66 -4.58 -19.75
C LEU A 68 1.02 -5.14 -21.02
N LEU A 69 -0.30 -5.25 -21.03
CA LEU A 69 -1.10 -5.59 -22.19
C LEU A 69 -2.17 -4.53 -22.39
N PRO A 70 -2.34 -3.96 -23.58
CA PRO A 70 -3.44 -3.03 -23.81
C PRO A 70 -4.80 -3.69 -23.59
N LEU A 71 -5.69 -3.01 -22.86
CA LEU A 71 -7.02 -3.49 -22.50
C LEU A 71 -7.82 -3.94 -23.73
N ARG A 72 -7.72 -3.21 -24.84
CA ARG A 72 -8.38 -3.59 -26.11
C ARG A 72 -7.93 -4.94 -26.66
N VAL A 73 -6.69 -5.34 -26.38
CA VAL A 73 -6.11 -6.64 -26.77
C VAL A 73 -6.48 -7.72 -25.75
N ALA A 74 -6.48 -7.37 -24.46
CA ALA A 74 -6.91 -8.25 -23.37
C ALA A 74 -8.37 -8.71 -23.55
N LEU A 75 -9.27 -7.78 -23.89
CA LEU A 75 -10.70 -8.04 -24.06
C LEU A 75 -11.06 -8.67 -25.42
N ARG A 76 -10.20 -8.58 -26.43
CA ARG A 76 -10.54 -8.99 -27.81
C ARG A 76 -10.93 -10.47 -27.87
N GLY A 77 -12.15 -10.73 -28.32
CA GLY A 77 -12.66 -12.09 -28.51
C GLY A 77 -12.89 -12.86 -27.22
N LEU A 78 -12.89 -12.18 -26.06
CA LEU A 78 -13.13 -12.78 -24.76
C LEU A 78 -14.61 -13.19 -24.66
N ARG A 79 -14.85 -14.41 -24.14
CA ARG A 79 -16.17 -14.93 -23.83
C ARG A 79 -16.26 -15.19 -22.32
N PHE A 80 -17.40 -14.85 -21.72
CA PHE A 80 -17.66 -15.04 -20.30
C PHE A 80 -19.15 -15.25 -20.03
N ARG A 81 -19.48 -15.65 -18.81
CA ARG A 81 -20.85 -15.92 -18.37
C ARG A 81 -21.19 -15.07 -17.16
N CYS A 82 -22.41 -14.54 -17.13
CA CYS A 82 -23.04 -14.07 -15.92
C CYS A 82 -24.39 -14.77 -15.72
N ILE A 83 -24.81 -14.87 -14.47
CA ILE A 83 -26.08 -15.51 -14.07
C ILE A 83 -26.84 -14.47 -13.24
N PRO A 84 -27.90 -13.85 -13.79
CA PRO A 84 -28.75 -12.95 -13.02
C PRO A 84 -29.45 -13.71 -11.90
N SER A 85 -29.69 -13.03 -10.78
CA SER A 85 -30.52 -13.53 -9.68
C SER A 85 -31.99 -13.61 -10.08
N GLU A 86 -32.78 -14.36 -9.29
CA GLU A 86 -34.22 -14.47 -9.52
C GLU A 86 -34.92 -13.10 -9.51
N GLN A 87 -34.50 -12.19 -8.63
CA GLN A 87 -35.03 -10.84 -8.55
C GLN A 87 -34.67 -10.01 -9.79
N GLU A 88 -33.42 -10.08 -10.25
CA GLU A 88 -32.96 -9.41 -11.47
C GLU A 88 -33.74 -9.90 -12.70
N VAL A 89 -33.99 -11.20 -12.83
CA VAL A 89 -34.83 -11.74 -13.92
C VAL A 89 -36.27 -11.22 -13.80
N HIS A 90 -36.83 -11.18 -12.59
CA HIS A 90 -38.19 -10.70 -12.36
C HIS A 90 -38.35 -9.22 -12.74
N ASP A 91 -37.39 -8.38 -12.33
CA ASP A 91 -37.42 -6.93 -12.55
C ASP A 91 -36.97 -6.52 -13.96
N GLY A 92 -36.48 -7.47 -14.78
CA GLY A 92 -35.95 -7.18 -16.10
C GLY A 92 -34.58 -6.50 -16.06
N GLN A 93 -33.82 -6.68 -14.99
CA GLN A 93 -32.60 -5.93 -14.72
C GLN A 93 -31.36 -6.83 -14.66
N LEU A 94 -30.17 -6.23 -14.78
CA LEU A 94 -28.89 -6.87 -14.58
C LEU A 94 -27.94 -5.96 -13.81
N ASP A 95 -27.39 -6.42 -12.70
CA ASP A 95 -26.34 -5.71 -11.98
C ASP A 95 -25.05 -5.67 -12.80
N LEU A 96 -24.54 -4.46 -13.06
CA LEU A 96 -23.33 -4.29 -13.86
C LEU A 96 -22.11 -5.00 -13.26
N ARG A 97 -22.07 -5.25 -11.93
CA ARG A 97 -20.99 -6.01 -11.28
C ARG A 97 -20.85 -7.43 -11.79
N LEU A 98 -21.92 -8.02 -12.31
CA LEU A 98 -21.87 -9.34 -12.92
C LEU A 98 -21.04 -9.35 -14.22
N LEU A 99 -20.80 -8.19 -14.82
CA LEU A 99 -19.94 -8.02 -15.99
C LEU A 99 -18.49 -7.66 -15.64
N ALA A 100 -18.19 -7.35 -14.38
CA ALA A 100 -16.82 -7.10 -13.93
C ALA A 100 -15.96 -8.37 -14.03
N PRO A 101 -14.65 -8.26 -14.30
CA PRO A 101 -13.90 -7.03 -14.60
C PRO A 101 -13.91 -6.64 -16.10
N PHE A 102 -14.77 -7.25 -16.93
CA PHE A 102 -14.77 -7.05 -18.38
C PHE A 102 -15.48 -5.76 -18.81
N VAL A 103 -16.39 -5.27 -17.96
CA VAL A 103 -16.96 -3.93 -18.00
C VAL A 103 -16.67 -3.28 -16.65
N LEU A 104 -15.87 -2.21 -16.64
CA LEU A 104 -15.42 -1.58 -15.39
C LEU A 104 -16.29 -0.38 -15.04
N LEU A 105 -16.55 0.47 -16.04
CA LEU A 105 -17.38 1.66 -15.90
C LEU A 105 -18.64 1.55 -16.75
N ARG A 106 -19.67 2.27 -16.32
CA ARG A 106 -20.91 2.50 -17.08
C ARG A 106 -20.60 2.97 -18.51
N ASP A 107 -19.65 3.89 -18.64
CA ASP A 107 -19.32 4.54 -19.91
C ASP A 107 -18.46 3.67 -20.83
N ASP A 108 -17.94 2.54 -20.35
CA ASP A 108 -17.23 1.61 -21.21
C ASP A 108 -18.19 0.93 -22.17
N LEU A 109 -19.35 0.48 -21.66
CA LEU A 109 -20.35 -0.26 -22.43
C LEU A 109 -21.16 0.68 -23.33
N ARG A 110 -20.85 0.66 -24.63
CA ARG A 110 -21.54 1.48 -25.64
C ARG A 110 -22.63 0.76 -26.40
N GLY A 111 -22.61 -0.58 -26.44
CA GLY A 111 -23.55 -1.35 -27.23
C GLY A 111 -23.74 -2.77 -26.74
N LEU A 112 -24.97 -3.26 -26.89
CA LEU A 112 -25.34 -4.66 -26.77
C LEU A 112 -25.92 -5.13 -28.09
N VAL A 113 -25.55 -6.32 -28.53
CA VAL A 113 -26.13 -6.99 -29.71
C VAL A 113 -26.53 -8.42 -29.35
N ASP A 114 -27.56 -8.94 -30.02
CA ASP A 114 -27.97 -10.33 -29.86
C ASP A 114 -27.14 -11.28 -30.75
N ALA A 115 -27.49 -12.58 -30.72
CA ALA A 115 -26.86 -13.62 -31.54
C ALA A 115 -26.92 -13.33 -33.06
N ALA A 116 -27.94 -12.60 -33.52
CA ALA A 116 -28.14 -12.20 -34.91
C ALA A 116 -27.44 -10.87 -35.26
N ASN A 117 -26.67 -10.29 -34.33
CA ASN A 117 -26.09 -8.95 -34.40
C ASN A 117 -27.13 -7.81 -34.48
N THR A 118 -28.35 -8.06 -34.00
CA THR A 118 -29.36 -7.01 -33.84
C THR A 118 -29.07 -6.22 -32.58
N PRO A 119 -29.12 -4.87 -32.60
CA PRO A 119 -28.96 -4.07 -31.40
C PRO A 119 -30.00 -4.43 -30.34
N VAL A 120 -29.52 -4.65 -29.11
CA VAL A 120 -30.38 -4.83 -27.93
C VAL A 120 -30.48 -3.49 -27.22
N PRO A 121 -31.67 -2.87 -27.14
CA PRO A 121 -31.84 -1.62 -26.41
C PRO A 121 -31.63 -1.88 -24.91
N PHE A 122 -30.91 -0.96 -24.25
CA PHE A 122 -30.71 -1.00 -22.81
C PHE A 122 -30.61 0.42 -22.26
N THR A 123 -30.92 0.58 -20.97
CA THR A 123 -30.70 1.83 -20.24
C THR A 123 -30.06 1.54 -18.89
N PHE A 124 -29.39 2.53 -18.32
CA PHE A 124 -28.82 2.41 -16.98
C PHE A 124 -29.79 3.02 -15.95
N ILE A 125 -30.12 2.22 -14.93
CA ILE A 125 -30.97 2.60 -13.81
C ILE A 125 -30.07 2.82 -12.59
N ALA A 126 -30.31 3.92 -11.87
CA ALA A 126 -29.64 4.18 -10.60
C ALA A 126 -30.16 3.20 -9.53
N PRO A 127 -29.28 2.47 -8.81
CA PRO A 127 -29.72 1.56 -7.78
C PRO A 127 -30.31 2.32 -6.58
N PRO A 128 -31.15 1.66 -5.75
CA PRO A 128 -31.48 2.18 -4.43
C PRO A 128 -30.21 2.40 -3.60
N GLN A 129 -30.20 3.39 -2.71
CA GLN A 129 -29.02 3.71 -1.89
C GLN A 129 -28.58 2.49 -1.08
N THR A 130 -27.38 1.98 -1.33
CA THR A 130 -26.77 0.88 -0.57
C THR A 130 -25.34 1.26 -0.18
N THR A 131 -24.96 0.84 1.03
CA THR A 131 -23.59 0.99 1.55
C THR A 131 -22.88 -0.35 1.42
N SER A 132 -21.63 -0.34 0.98
CA SER A 132 -20.84 -1.53 0.74
C SER A 132 -20.40 -2.24 2.03
N ALA A 133 -19.90 -3.47 1.91
CA ALA A 133 -19.28 -4.17 3.03
C ALA A 133 -18.05 -3.41 3.58
N LEU A 134 -17.36 -2.66 2.72
CA LEU A 134 -16.26 -1.75 3.03
C LEU A 134 -16.71 -0.36 3.53
N GLY A 135 -18.02 -0.13 3.71
CA GLY A 135 -18.54 1.18 4.16
C GLY A 135 -18.61 2.25 3.06
N MET A 136 -18.33 1.88 1.81
CA MET A 136 -18.30 2.80 0.67
C MET A 136 -19.70 2.97 0.07
N PRO A 137 -20.11 4.17 -0.38
CA PRO A 137 -21.31 4.32 -1.18
C PRO A 137 -21.12 3.58 -2.51
N LEU A 138 -21.75 2.41 -2.65
CA LEU A 138 -21.74 1.67 -3.91
C LEU A 138 -23.01 1.98 -4.68
N ARG A 139 -22.83 2.47 -5.91
CA ARG A 139 -23.91 2.61 -6.89
C ARG A 139 -23.52 1.94 -8.21
N PRO A 140 -23.24 0.62 -8.24
CA PRO A 140 -23.14 -0.05 -9.54
C PRO A 140 -24.49 0.09 -10.25
N PRO A 141 -24.53 0.69 -11.45
CA PRO A 141 -25.78 0.89 -12.15
C PRO A 141 -26.39 -0.46 -12.54
N LEU A 142 -27.71 -0.53 -12.57
CA LEU A 142 -28.44 -1.67 -13.11
C LEU A 142 -28.68 -1.44 -14.60
N LEU A 143 -28.58 -2.47 -15.42
CA LEU A 143 -28.98 -2.43 -16.82
C LEU A 143 -30.43 -2.88 -16.94
N ASP A 144 -31.27 -2.06 -17.55
CA ASP A 144 -32.59 -2.48 -18.00
C ASP A 144 -32.46 -3.35 -19.26
N LEU A 145 -32.82 -4.62 -19.13
CA LEU A 145 -32.86 -5.61 -20.20
C LEU A 145 -34.26 -6.25 -20.30
N GLY A 146 -35.31 -5.62 -19.76
CA GLY A 146 -36.63 -6.21 -19.62
C GLY A 146 -37.23 -6.70 -20.94
N ASP A 147 -37.14 -5.86 -21.99
CA ASP A 147 -37.59 -6.21 -23.34
C ASP A 147 -36.84 -7.42 -23.90
N TRP A 148 -35.53 -7.50 -23.66
CA TRP A 148 -34.69 -8.60 -24.13
C TRP A 148 -34.97 -9.90 -23.36
N TYR A 149 -35.17 -9.84 -22.03
CA TYR A 149 -35.58 -10.99 -21.22
C TYR A 149 -36.94 -11.53 -21.67
N ALA A 150 -37.92 -10.64 -21.90
CA ALA A 150 -39.23 -11.02 -22.38
C ALA A 150 -39.18 -11.67 -23.76
N ALA A 151 -38.44 -11.08 -24.71
CA ALA A 151 -38.28 -11.60 -26.07
C ALA A 151 -37.61 -12.99 -26.11
N ASN A 152 -36.70 -13.27 -25.18
CA ASN A 152 -35.96 -14.54 -25.11
C ASN A 152 -36.58 -15.57 -24.15
N ALA A 153 -37.73 -15.25 -23.54
CA ALA A 153 -38.38 -16.05 -22.50
C ALA A 153 -37.38 -16.48 -21.40
N PHE A 154 -36.64 -15.50 -20.89
CA PHE A 154 -35.63 -15.71 -19.86
C PHE A 154 -36.29 -16.14 -18.54
N VAL A 155 -35.74 -17.16 -17.88
CA VAL A 155 -36.24 -17.64 -16.58
C VAL A 155 -35.11 -17.71 -15.55
N ALA A 156 -35.47 -17.74 -14.26
CA ALA A 156 -34.49 -17.85 -13.18
C ALA A 156 -33.57 -19.08 -13.36
N GLY A 157 -32.27 -18.89 -13.20
CA GLY A 157 -31.24 -19.90 -13.41
C GLY A 157 -30.69 -19.97 -14.84
N ASP A 158 -31.36 -19.33 -15.82
CA ASP A 158 -30.74 -19.10 -17.12
C ASP A 158 -29.55 -18.16 -16.98
N SER A 159 -28.68 -18.20 -17.99
CA SER A 159 -27.45 -17.42 -17.98
C SER A 159 -27.34 -16.58 -19.24
N ILE A 160 -26.59 -15.49 -19.10
CA ILE A 160 -26.19 -14.64 -20.21
C ILE A 160 -24.75 -15.01 -20.55
N VAL A 161 -24.54 -15.47 -21.77
CA VAL A 161 -23.21 -15.71 -22.31
C VAL A 161 -22.83 -14.48 -23.13
N ALA A 162 -21.83 -13.76 -22.65
CA ALA A 162 -21.35 -12.52 -23.26
C ALA A 162 -20.06 -12.78 -24.05
N SER A 163 -19.96 -12.19 -25.24
CA SER A 163 -18.75 -12.21 -26.07
C SER A 163 -18.38 -10.77 -26.46
N VAL A 164 -17.11 -10.40 -26.32
CA VAL A 164 -16.63 -9.08 -26.71
C VAL A 164 -16.50 -9.02 -28.24
N VAL A 165 -17.36 -8.22 -28.89
CA VAL A 165 -17.37 -8.01 -30.35
C VAL A 165 -16.41 -6.89 -30.73
N ALA A 166 -16.46 -5.79 -29.97
CA ALA A 166 -15.55 -4.66 -30.10
C ALA A 166 -15.10 -4.28 -28.70
N ALA A 167 -13.80 -4.04 -28.52
CA ALA A 167 -13.23 -3.67 -27.22
C ALA A 167 -13.13 -2.16 -27.01
N MET A 168 -13.18 -1.36 -28.08
CA MET A 168 -13.10 0.10 -28.00
C MET A 168 -13.80 0.73 -29.21
N PRO A 169 -14.99 1.36 -29.04
CA PRO A 169 -15.83 1.31 -27.84
C PRO A 169 -16.30 -0.12 -27.50
N LEU A 170 -16.58 -0.43 -26.23
CA LEU A 170 -16.95 -1.78 -25.82
C LEU A 170 -18.37 -2.12 -26.32
N THR A 171 -18.47 -3.19 -27.09
CA THR A 171 -19.73 -3.77 -27.56
C THR A 171 -19.74 -5.26 -27.25
N LEU A 172 -20.76 -5.70 -26.53
CA LEU A 172 -20.94 -7.10 -26.16
C LEU A 172 -22.03 -7.74 -27.02
N ARG A 173 -21.77 -8.97 -27.47
CA ARG A 173 -22.82 -9.87 -27.94
C ARG A 173 -23.33 -10.67 -26.74
N ILE A 174 -24.64 -10.65 -26.52
CA ILE A 174 -25.29 -11.40 -25.45
C ILE A 174 -26.19 -12.49 -26.02
N GLU A 175 -26.08 -13.68 -25.45
CA GLU A 175 -26.85 -14.86 -25.82
C GLU A 175 -27.48 -15.45 -24.56
N ARG A 176 -28.75 -15.82 -24.62
CA ARG A 176 -29.39 -16.61 -23.55
C ARG A 176 -28.93 -18.06 -23.67
N GLU A 177 -28.37 -18.60 -22.59
CA GLU A 177 -28.16 -20.04 -22.45
C GLU A 177 -29.08 -20.57 -21.32
N PRO A 178 -30.03 -21.47 -21.66
CA PRO A 178 -30.88 -22.12 -20.68
C PRO A 178 -30.09 -22.89 -19.63
N ALA A 179 -30.56 -22.89 -18.38
CA ALA A 179 -29.91 -23.61 -17.27
C ALA A 179 -29.61 -25.09 -17.60
N ALA A 180 -30.55 -25.76 -18.29
CA ALA A 180 -30.45 -27.16 -18.67
C ALA A 180 -29.37 -27.46 -19.74
N HIS A 181 -28.93 -26.43 -20.47
CA HIS A 181 -27.87 -26.57 -21.48
C HIS A 181 -26.47 -26.35 -20.90
N PHE A 182 -26.36 -25.88 -19.65
CA PHE A 182 -25.06 -25.68 -19.02
C PHE A 182 -24.37 -27.01 -18.71
N GLY A 183 -23.32 -27.31 -19.47
CA GLY A 183 -22.52 -28.52 -19.30
C GLY A 183 -21.39 -28.36 -18.29
N ALA A 184 -21.70 -28.26 -16.99
CA ALA A 184 -20.70 -28.04 -15.92
C ALA A 184 -19.49 -29.00 -15.98
N ALA A 185 -19.72 -30.28 -16.33
CA ALA A 185 -18.64 -31.27 -16.45
C ALA A 185 -17.63 -30.95 -17.57
N SER A 186 -18.07 -30.28 -18.64
CA SER A 186 -17.22 -29.98 -19.81
C SER A 186 -16.25 -28.81 -19.58
N VAL A 187 -16.54 -27.97 -18.59
CA VAL A 187 -15.77 -26.77 -18.22
C VAL A 187 -15.05 -26.90 -16.89
N ALA A 188 -15.25 -28.01 -16.16
CA ALA A 188 -14.74 -28.22 -14.81
C ALA A 188 -13.20 -28.14 -14.70
N ALA A 189 -12.47 -28.48 -15.77
CA ALA A 189 -11.02 -28.36 -15.78
C ALA A 189 -10.59 -26.88 -15.84
N GLN A 190 -11.22 -26.10 -16.72
CA GLN A 190 -10.96 -24.67 -16.87
C GLN A 190 -11.44 -23.88 -15.64
N ASP A 191 -12.60 -24.22 -15.09
CA ASP A 191 -13.11 -23.64 -13.84
C ASP A 191 -12.09 -23.82 -12.69
N ARG A 192 -11.47 -25.01 -12.59
CA ARG A 192 -10.45 -25.30 -11.59
C ARG A 192 -9.14 -24.57 -11.86
N GLU A 193 -8.70 -24.54 -13.11
CA GLU A 193 -7.50 -23.80 -13.54
C GLU A 193 -7.63 -22.32 -13.19
N LEU A 194 -8.78 -21.71 -13.50
CA LEU A 194 -9.07 -20.32 -13.17
C LEU A 194 -9.07 -20.09 -11.65
N LEU A 195 -9.77 -20.93 -10.89
CA LEU A 195 -9.88 -20.78 -9.44
C LEU A 195 -8.52 -20.92 -8.73
N GLU A 196 -7.70 -21.90 -9.12
CA GLU A 196 -6.35 -22.06 -8.55
C GLU A 196 -5.42 -20.91 -8.96
N ALA A 197 -5.56 -20.37 -10.17
CA ALA A 197 -4.79 -19.21 -10.59
C ALA A 197 -5.19 -17.93 -9.84
N ILE A 198 -6.49 -17.71 -9.60
CA ILE A 198 -6.99 -16.63 -8.74
C ILE A 198 -6.42 -16.80 -7.33
N TRP A 199 -6.54 -18.00 -6.75
CA TRP A 199 -5.98 -18.28 -5.42
C TRP A 199 -4.49 -18.00 -5.34
N ALA A 200 -3.72 -18.41 -6.36
CA ALA A 200 -2.28 -18.20 -6.40
C ALA A 200 -1.88 -16.72 -6.38
N GLN A 201 -2.70 -15.83 -6.93
CA GLN A 201 -2.47 -14.38 -6.89
C GLN A 201 -2.94 -13.78 -5.57
N VAL A 202 -4.17 -14.08 -5.11
CA VAL A 202 -4.73 -13.50 -3.89
C VAL A 202 -3.92 -13.88 -2.65
N ARG A 203 -3.40 -15.10 -2.56
CA ARG A 203 -2.59 -15.53 -1.41
C ARG A 203 -1.25 -14.79 -1.25
N ARG A 204 -0.79 -14.08 -2.29
CA ARG A 204 0.46 -13.29 -2.23
C ARG A 204 0.27 -11.96 -1.51
N ALA A 205 -0.97 -11.50 -1.37
CA ALA A 205 -1.32 -10.26 -0.67
C ALA A 205 -2.33 -10.58 0.44
N PRO A 206 -1.92 -11.26 1.53
CA PRO A 206 -2.82 -11.56 2.64
C PRO A 206 -3.31 -10.26 3.28
N ASN A 207 -4.57 -10.24 3.71
CA ASN A 207 -5.25 -9.11 4.34
C ASN A 207 -5.44 -7.87 3.47
N THR A 208 -5.02 -7.89 2.21
CA THR A 208 -5.21 -6.79 1.25
C THR A 208 -6.31 -7.13 0.24
N PRO A 209 -7.36 -6.29 0.11
CA PRO A 209 -8.39 -6.51 -0.89
C PRO A 209 -7.85 -6.19 -2.29
N LEU A 210 -7.81 -7.18 -3.18
CA LEU A 210 -7.39 -7.02 -4.57
C LEU A 210 -8.59 -6.82 -5.49
N HIS A 211 -8.53 -5.84 -6.39
CA HIS A 211 -9.60 -5.63 -7.35
C HIS A 211 -9.61 -6.74 -8.42
N SER A 212 -10.79 -7.20 -8.83
CA SER A 212 -10.93 -8.28 -9.84
C SER A 212 -10.29 -7.93 -11.19
N ALA A 213 -10.12 -6.65 -11.53
CA ALA A 213 -9.41 -6.22 -12.73
C ALA A 213 -7.89 -6.44 -12.67
N GLU A 214 -7.31 -6.55 -11.48
CA GLU A 214 -5.88 -6.84 -11.27
C GLU A 214 -5.61 -8.35 -11.25
N VAL A 215 -6.63 -9.14 -10.92
CA VAL A 215 -6.50 -10.59 -10.74
C VAL A 215 -7.14 -11.36 -11.88
N VAL A 216 -8.44 -11.20 -12.06
CA VAL A 216 -9.24 -12.03 -12.99
C VAL A 216 -8.98 -11.62 -14.44
N LEU A 217 -8.90 -10.33 -14.73
CA LEU A 217 -8.72 -9.85 -16.11
C LEU A 217 -7.39 -10.31 -16.74
N PRO A 218 -6.21 -10.22 -16.09
CA PRO A 218 -4.95 -10.75 -16.63
C PRO A 218 -4.97 -12.27 -16.82
N LEU A 219 -5.62 -13.00 -15.91
CA LEU A 219 -5.78 -14.45 -16.04
C LEU A 219 -6.61 -14.83 -17.26
N PHE A 220 -7.74 -14.15 -17.48
CA PHE A 220 -8.52 -14.33 -18.71
C PHE A 220 -7.74 -13.90 -19.95
N ALA A 221 -6.97 -12.81 -19.88
CA ALA A 221 -6.22 -12.31 -21.04
C ALA A 221 -5.10 -13.28 -21.47
N SER A 222 -4.47 -13.98 -20.52
CA SER A 222 -3.42 -14.97 -20.76
C SER A 222 -3.95 -16.38 -21.07
N ALA A 223 -5.19 -16.68 -20.69
CA ALA A 223 -5.77 -17.99 -20.89
C ALA A 223 -5.96 -18.35 -22.37
N SER A 224 -5.43 -19.52 -22.77
CA SER A 224 -5.61 -20.06 -24.13
C SER A 224 -7.08 -20.34 -24.48
N TRP A 225 -7.91 -20.63 -23.46
CA TRP A 225 -9.33 -20.94 -23.59
C TRP A 225 -10.26 -19.71 -23.58
N ARG A 226 -9.72 -18.48 -23.44
CA ARG A 226 -10.51 -17.25 -23.20
C ARG A 226 -11.63 -16.96 -24.21
N GLY A 227 -11.46 -17.36 -25.47
CA GLY A 227 -12.47 -17.15 -26.51
C GLY A 227 -13.54 -18.25 -26.57
N ALA A 228 -13.29 -19.38 -25.93
CA ALA A 228 -14.17 -20.55 -25.92
C ALA A 228 -14.80 -20.82 -24.55
N TYR A 229 -14.53 -19.99 -23.54
CA TYR A 229 -14.93 -20.24 -22.15
C TYR A 229 -16.25 -19.56 -21.79
N PRO A 230 -17.33 -20.34 -21.62
CA PRO A 230 -18.48 -19.92 -20.84
C PRO A 230 -18.67 -20.88 -19.66
N GLY A 231 -17.57 -21.12 -18.93
CA GLY A 231 -17.61 -21.89 -17.68
C GLY A 231 -18.44 -21.21 -16.60
N THR A 232 -18.25 -21.61 -15.36
CA THR A 232 -18.95 -20.97 -14.24
C THR A 232 -18.47 -19.51 -14.12
N PRO A 233 -19.35 -18.51 -13.86
CA PRO A 233 -18.91 -17.13 -13.58
C PRO A 233 -17.87 -17.11 -12.48
N TRP A 234 -16.80 -16.32 -12.65
CA TRP A 234 -15.68 -16.31 -11.70
C TRP A 234 -16.13 -15.91 -10.30
N GLN A 235 -17.12 -15.02 -10.18
CA GLN A 235 -17.70 -14.61 -8.89
C GLN A 235 -18.28 -15.82 -8.15
N LEU A 236 -19.01 -16.70 -8.86
CA LEU A 236 -19.59 -17.91 -8.27
C LEU A 236 -18.53 -18.97 -7.94
N LEU A 237 -17.45 -19.05 -8.72
CA LEU A 237 -16.31 -19.93 -8.40
C LEU A 237 -15.66 -19.53 -7.09
N VAL A 238 -15.35 -18.24 -6.95
CA VAL A 238 -14.74 -17.68 -5.75
C VAL A 238 -15.68 -17.78 -4.55
N GLN A 239 -16.95 -17.42 -4.68
CA GLN A 239 -17.94 -17.53 -3.59
C GLN A 239 -18.11 -18.97 -3.06
N ARG A 240 -17.86 -19.98 -3.89
CA ARG A 240 -17.92 -21.41 -3.49
C ARG A 240 -16.63 -21.88 -2.83
N ASP A 241 -15.52 -21.15 -3.01
CA ASP A 241 -14.23 -21.48 -2.42
C ASP A 241 -14.11 -20.83 -1.04
N ARG A 242 -13.78 -21.64 -0.02
CA ARG A 242 -13.66 -21.15 1.35
C ARG A 242 -12.37 -20.38 1.61
N ARG A 243 -11.37 -20.48 0.72
CA ARG A 243 -10.07 -19.82 0.87
C ARG A 243 -10.12 -18.33 0.54
N ILE A 244 -11.09 -17.91 -0.27
CA ILE A 244 -11.17 -16.56 -0.83
C ILE A 244 -12.53 -15.96 -0.47
N GLN A 245 -12.53 -14.70 -0.05
CA GLN A 245 -13.75 -13.94 0.17
C GLN A 245 -13.96 -12.96 -0.98
N LEU A 246 -15.18 -12.95 -1.54
CA LEU A 246 -15.62 -11.95 -2.49
C LEU A 246 -16.31 -10.80 -1.76
N LEU A 247 -15.73 -9.61 -1.82
CA LEU A 247 -16.27 -8.39 -1.24
C LEU A 247 -16.93 -7.55 -2.33
N ASP A 248 -18.17 -7.13 -2.06
CA ASP A 248 -18.96 -6.23 -2.90
C ASP A 248 -19.15 -6.67 -4.37
N GLY A 249 -18.79 -7.91 -4.72
CA GLY A 249 -18.89 -8.48 -6.06
C GLY A 249 -17.67 -8.24 -6.96
N THR A 250 -16.70 -7.43 -6.52
CA THR A 250 -15.56 -7.00 -7.37
C THR A 250 -14.19 -7.10 -6.70
N TYR A 251 -14.11 -7.24 -5.37
CA TYR A 251 -12.85 -7.33 -4.63
C TYR A 251 -12.64 -8.73 -4.06
N LEU A 252 -11.41 -9.20 -4.07
CA LEU A 252 -10.97 -10.51 -3.60
C LEU A 252 -10.11 -10.35 -2.35
N LEU A 253 -10.40 -11.10 -1.30
CA LEU A 253 -9.64 -11.05 -0.05
C LEU A 253 -9.25 -12.46 0.41
N PHE A 254 -8.02 -12.61 0.88
CA PHE A 254 -7.57 -13.74 1.71
C PHE A 254 -7.15 -13.22 3.07
N GLY A 255 -7.57 -13.88 4.16
CA GLY A 255 -7.26 -13.46 5.53
C GLY A 255 -8.37 -12.63 6.18
N ARG A 256 -7.99 -11.73 7.10
CA ARG A 256 -8.89 -10.85 7.86
C ARG A 256 -8.46 -9.39 7.73
N LEU A 257 -9.34 -8.59 7.15
CA LEU A 257 -9.24 -7.15 7.07
C LEU A 257 -10.01 -6.51 8.24
N ARG A 258 -9.35 -5.61 8.99
CA ARG A 258 -10.03 -4.73 9.95
C ARG A 258 -10.39 -3.43 9.25
N LEU A 259 -11.67 -3.11 9.24
CA LEU A 259 -12.19 -1.84 8.74
C LEU A 259 -12.30 -0.81 9.88
N PRO A 260 -12.32 0.50 9.55
CA PRO A 260 -12.64 1.55 10.50
C PRO A 260 -13.92 1.25 11.29
N GLY A 261 -13.92 1.56 12.59
CA GLY A 261 -15.04 1.22 13.49
C GLY A 261 -15.01 -0.22 14.05
N GLY A 262 -13.89 -0.93 13.94
CA GLY A 262 -13.69 -2.24 14.59
C GLY A 262 -14.38 -3.42 13.90
N ARG A 263 -14.93 -3.21 12.70
CA ARG A 263 -15.56 -4.25 11.90
C ARG A 263 -14.48 -5.14 11.28
N VAL A 264 -14.51 -6.43 11.56
CA VAL A 264 -13.61 -7.41 10.93
C VAL A 264 -14.35 -8.05 9.76
N VAL A 265 -13.73 -8.04 8.58
CA VAL A 265 -14.20 -8.72 7.38
C VAL A 265 -13.11 -9.71 6.97
N GLY A 266 -13.44 -10.99 6.85
CA GLY A 266 -12.44 -11.99 6.50
C GLY A 266 -13.01 -13.40 6.42
N VAL A 267 -12.11 -14.34 6.15
CA VAL A 267 -12.39 -15.79 6.21
C VAL A 267 -12.41 -16.23 7.68
N ASP A 268 -13.53 -16.79 8.12
CA ASP A 268 -13.71 -17.22 9.52
C ASP A 268 -12.81 -18.41 9.88
N ASP A 269 -12.63 -19.34 8.94
CA ASP A 269 -11.81 -20.56 9.09
C ASP A 269 -10.61 -20.53 8.12
N PRO A 270 -9.41 -20.09 8.56
CA PRO A 270 -8.22 -20.17 7.74
C PRO A 270 -7.91 -21.64 7.38
N PRO A 271 -7.27 -21.90 6.23
CA PRO A 271 -6.90 -23.25 5.82
C PRO A 271 -6.11 -23.99 6.92
N ALA A 272 -6.26 -25.32 7.00
CA ALA A 272 -5.57 -26.13 8.00
C ALA A 272 -4.03 -25.99 7.96
N GLU A 273 -3.47 -25.74 6.76
CA GLU A 273 -2.05 -25.46 6.55
C GLU A 273 -1.61 -24.16 7.24
N THR A 274 -2.43 -23.11 7.16
CA THR A 274 -2.19 -21.83 7.83
C THR A 274 -2.24 -21.97 9.35
N LEU A 275 -3.22 -22.72 9.88
CA LEU A 275 -3.29 -23.01 11.31
C LEU A 275 -2.08 -23.80 11.82
N ALA A 276 -1.59 -24.75 11.02
CA ALA A 276 -0.40 -25.52 11.35
C ALA A 276 0.87 -24.65 11.35
N LEU A 277 0.98 -23.72 10.38
CA LEU A 277 2.06 -22.74 10.33
C LEU A 277 2.03 -21.82 11.56
N GLU A 278 0.87 -21.25 11.89
CA GLU A 278 0.73 -20.36 13.05
C GLU A 278 1.07 -21.08 14.37
N ALA A 279 0.67 -22.35 14.53
CA ALA A 279 1.07 -23.17 15.68
C ALA A 279 2.58 -23.42 15.75
N SER A 280 3.23 -23.63 14.61
CA SER A 280 4.69 -23.75 14.51
C SER A 280 5.39 -22.44 14.87
N LEU A 281 4.88 -21.31 14.37
CA LEU A 281 5.40 -19.97 14.71
C LEU A 281 5.28 -19.68 16.20
N LEU A 282 4.13 -19.95 16.82
CA LEU A 282 3.95 -19.82 18.27
C LEU A 282 4.99 -20.61 19.07
N THR A 283 5.24 -21.87 18.68
CA THR A 283 6.23 -22.72 19.33
C THR A 283 7.64 -22.12 19.19
N ALA A 284 7.98 -21.60 18.02
CA ALA A 284 9.27 -20.96 17.77
C ALA A 284 9.45 -19.65 18.54
N ILE A 285 8.40 -18.82 18.64
CA ILE A 285 8.37 -17.59 19.45
C ILE A 285 8.62 -17.94 20.92
N ASP A 286 7.89 -18.91 21.47
CA ASP A 286 8.05 -19.31 22.88
C ASP A 286 9.46 -19.85 23.17
N ALA A 287 10.08 -20.56 22.22
CA ALA A 287 11.45 -21.03 22.34
C ALA A 287 12.47 -19.87 22.39
N VAL A 288 12.38 -18.92 21.45
CA VAL A 288 13.26 -17.74 21.41
C VAL A 288 13.09 -16.88 22.67
N GLN A 289 11.85 -16.67 23.10
CA GLN A 289 11.56 -15.92 24.31
C GLN A 289 12.14 -16.59 25.56
N THR A 290 12.09 -17.92 25.63
CA THR A 290 12.70 -18.68 26.73
C THR A 290 14.22 -18.55 26.71
N GLN A 291 14.85 -18.61 25.54
CA GLN A 291 16.28 -18.43 25.37
C GLN A 291 16.72 -17.02 25.78
N LEU A 292 16.00 -15.98 25.34
CA LEU A 292 16.26 -14.58 25.70
C LEU A 292 16.13 -14.33 27.19
N ARG A 293 15.10 -14.89 27.85
CA ARG A 293 14.98 -14.78 29.32
C ARG A 293 16.17 -15.42 30.02
N ALA A 294 16.61 -16.60 29.57
CA ALA A 294 17.74 -17.30 30.16
C ALA A 294 19.08 -16.60 29.92
N SER A 295 19.28 -15.95 28.76
CA SER A 295 20.49 -15.15 28.49
C SER A 295 20.51 -13.88 29.35
N ARG A 296 19.39 -13.15 29.40
CA ARG A 296 19.27 -11.93 30.20
C ARG A 296 19.45 -12.19 31.70
N GLN A 297 18.94 -13.31 32.21
CA GLN A 297 19.15 -13.72 33.59
C GLN A 297 20.64 -13.95 33.90
N ARG A 298 21.38 -14.60 33.00
CA ARG A 298 22.83 -14.80 33.16
C ARG A 298 23.61 -13.48 33.13
N ASP A 299 23.21 -12.55 32.27
CA ASP A 299 23.85 -11.23 32.19
C ASP A 299 23.54 -10.39 33.44
N ALA A 300 22.32 -10.47 33.98
CA ALA A 300 21.96 -9.84 35.25
C ALA A 300 22.76 -10.43 36.42
N GLU A 301 22.93 -11.75 36.48
CA GLU A 301 23.78 -12.43 37.47
C GLU A 301 25.26 -12.03 37.35
N ALA A 302 25.71 -11.66 36.15
CA ALA A 302 27.04 -11.12 35.91
C ALA A 302 27.18 -9.62 36.27
N GLY A 303 26.11 -8.99 36.78
CA GLY A 303 26.09 -7.58 37.17
C GLY A 303 26.01 -6.60 36.00
N LEU A 304 25.69 -7.07 34.80
CA LEU A 304 25.54 -6.25 33.60
C LEU A 304 24.19 -5.51 33.55
N TRP A 305 23.25 -5.92 34.40
CA TRP A 305 21.87 -5.44 34.36
C TRP A 305 21.17 -5.51 35.73
N GLU A 306 20.49 -4.44 36.12
CA GLU A 306 19.45 -4.46 37.17
C GLU A 306 18.04 -4.49 36.54
N PHE A 307 17.26 -5.52 36.86
CA PHE A 307 15.94 -5.84 36.28
C PHE A 307 14.89 -4.71 36.40
N SER A 308 15.14 -3.69 37.22
CA SER A 308 14.26 -2.53 37.48
C SER A 308 14.24 -1.49 36.35
N ALA A 309 15.26 -1.45 35.49
CA ALA A 309 15.43 -0.39 34.48
C ALA A 309 14.49 -0.50 33.26
N LEU A 310 14.10 -1.72 32.85
CA LEU A 310 13.23 -1.92 31.67
C LEU A 310 11.82 -1.32 31.85
N LYS A 311 11.31 -1.29 33.09
CA LYS A 311 9.99 -0.72 33.44
C LYS A 311 9.98 0.81 33.50
N ALA A 312 11.14 1.44 33.62
CA ALA A 312 11.25 2.91 33.66
C ALA A 312 11.40 3.52 32.26
N ALA A 313 12.01 2.77 31.33
CA ALA A 313 12.11 3.10 29.91
C ALA A 313 10.74 3.08 29.23
N THR A 314 9.98 1.98 29.38
CA THR A 314 8.64 1.83 28.78
C THR A 314 7.65 2.90 29.25
N ARG A 315 7.67 3.29 30.52
CA ARG A 315 6.81 4.36 31.08
C ARG A 315 7.05 5.78 30.55
N ARG A 316 8.18 6.05 29.88
CA ARG A 316 8.42 7.35 29.24
C ARG A 316 7.90 7.40 27.80
N SER A 317 7.60 6.25 27.20
CA SER A 317 6.96 6.14 25.88
C SER A 317 5.43 6.28 25.96
N ASP A 318 4.83 6.29 27.16
CA ASP A 318 3.37 6.34 27.41
C ASP A 318 2.68 7.61 26.89
N GLY A 319 3.42 8.61 26.40
CA GLY A 319 2.87 9.80 25.78
C GLY A 319 2.36 9.60 24.34
N ASP A 320 2.73 8.49 23.70
CA ASP A 320 2.45 8.23 22.27
C ASP A 320 1.75 6.87 22.02
N GLU A 321 1.10 6.32 23.04
CA GLU A 321 0.38 5.04 22.91
C GLU A 321 -0.89 5.11 22.06
N THR A 322 -1.40 6.31 21.79
CA THR A 322 -2.53 6.50 20.85
C THR A 322 -2.13 6.35 19.37
N ARG A 323 -0.84 6.24 19.04
CA ARG A 323 -0.35 5.89 17.69
C ARG A 323 0.10 4.43 17.54
N LEU A 324 0.26 3.71 18.64
CA LEU A 324 0.85 2.35 18.68
C LEU A 324 -0.07 1.21 18.18
N PHE A 325 -1.32 1.50 17.82
CA PHE A 325 -2.23 0.58 17.11
C PHE A 325 -2.83 1.19 15.83
N ALA A 326 -2.25 2.29 15.32
CA ALA A 326 -2.39 2.59 13.91
C ALA A 326 -1.74 1.45 13.13
N THR A 327 -2.34 1.09 12.00
CA THR A 327 -1.73 0.23 10.99
C THR A 327 -0.26 0.59 10.79
N PRO A 328 0.64 -0.36 10.48
CA PRO A 328 1.98 0.00 10.05
C PRO A 328 1.81 1.05 8.95
N ASP A 329 2.38 2.23 9.19
CA ASP A 329 2.64 3.21 8.17
C ASP A 329 3.64 2.54 7.22
N GLU A 330 3.10 1.84 6.22
CA GLU A 330 3.83 1.17 5.16
C GLU A 330 4.29 2.23 4.17
N SER A 331 5.31 2.97 4.58
CA SER A 331 6.32 3.44 3.64
C SER A 331 7.55 2.53 3.73
N PRO A 332 7.73 1.61 2.77
CA PRO A 332 9.05 1.13 2.36
C PRO A 332 9.28 1.62 0.91
N ASP A 333 10.36 2.32 0.55
CA ASP A 333 11.75 2.11 0.90
C ASP A 333 12.54 3.43 0.81
N PRO A 334 13.52 3.67 1.69
CA PRO A 334 14.74 4.36 1.34
C PRO A 334 15.69 3.38 0.62
N GLU A 335 15.68 3.40 -0.71
CA GLU A 335 16.87 3.02 -1.48
C GLU A 335 17.91 4.12 -1.35
N PHE A 336 18.78 3.95 -0.35
CA PHE A 336 20.18 4.39 -0.40
C PHE A 336 20.95 3.24 -1.08
N GLU A 337 21.75 3.39 -2.13
CA GLU A 337 22.55 4.50 -2.67
C GLU A 337 22.47 4.45 -4.22
N GLU A 338 22.47 5.55 -4.95
CA GLU A 338 23.67 6.29 -5.34
C GLU A 338 23.46 7.80 -5.28
N TRP A 339 24.51 8.48 -4.84
CA TRP A 339 24.59 9.91 -4.65
C TRP A 339 25.00 10.58 -5.96
N ASP A 340 24.42 11.74 -6.22
CA ASP A 340 25.08 12.84 -6.93
C ASP A 340 24.63 14.09 -6.17
N ASP A 341 25.61 14.81 -5.62
CA ASP A 341 25.46 16.00 -4.79
C ASP A 341 24.65 17.09 -5.49
N GLU A 342 23.58 17.58 -4.85
CA GLU A 342 23.10 18.98 -4.95
C GLU A 342 21.95 19.23 -3.94
N GLY A 343 22.29 19.85 -2.79
CA GLY A 343 21.47 20.74 -1.94
C GLY A 343 20.06 20.31 -1.51
N TRP A 344 19.91 19.93 -0.23
CA TRP A 344 18.66 19.49 0.41
C TRP A 344 17.92 20.62 1.15
N ASP A 345 17.61 21.73 0.49
CA ASP A 345 16.68 22.71 1.07
C ASP A 345 15.22 22.22 0.93
N GLY A 346 14.71 21.62 2.00
CA GLY A 346 13.28 21.61 2.33
C GLY A 346 12.61 20.25 2.42
N LEU A 347 12.37 19.79 3.65
CA LEU A 347 11.05 19.29 4.08
C LEU A 347 10.96 19.19 5.62
N VAL A 348 10.14 20.09 6.16
CA VAL A 348 9.27 19.96 7.35
C VAL A 348 9.94 19.79 8.72
N ASN A 349 10.32 20.95 9.26
CA ASN A 349 10.38 21.21 10.68
C ASN A 349 8.93 21.24 11.25
N PHE A 350 8.54 20.28 12.09
CA PHE A 350 7.19 20.19 12.68
C PHE A 350 7.11 20.77 14.11
N ASP A 351 8.07 21.60 14.52
CA ASP A 351 8.03 22.34 15.81
C ASP A 351 7.97 23.88 15.64
N ALA A 352 7.57 24.38 14.47
CA ALA A 352 7.37 25.80 14.20
C ALA A 352 5.89 26.24 14.17
N LEU A 353 5.08 25.83 15.17
CA LEU A 353 3.72 26.37 15.38
C LEU A 353 3.47 26.85 16.82
N GLU A 354 4.49 27.44 17.46
CA GLU A 354 4.28 28.44 18.52
C GLU A 354 5.11 29.69 18.18
N GLY A 355 4.56 30.52 17.30
CA GLY A 355 5.17 31.80 16.95
C GLY A 355 4.18 32.66 16.15
N ASP A 356 3.54 33.60 16.83
CA ASP A 356 2.75 34.67 16.22
C ASP A 356 3.62 35.50 15.26
N ASP A 357 3.45 35.33 13.93
CA ASP A 357 3.54 36.40 12.92
C ASP A 357 3.10 35.91 11.51
N PRO A 358 2.66 36.79 10.58
CA PRO A 358 1.36 36.66 9.92
C PRO A 358 1.45 36.16 8.47
N PHE A 359 0.60 35.18 8.14
CA PHE A 359 0.26 34.76 6.78
C PHE A 359 -0.64 35.83 6.11
N GLU A 360 -0.06 36.98 5.76
CA GLU A 360 -0.67 37.92 4.84
C GLU A 360 0.24 38.13 3.63
N ILE A 361 -0.36 37.99 2.44
CA ILE A 361 0.13 38.33 1.10
C ILE A 361 0.71 37.15 0.31
N GLU A 362 -0.18 36.41 -0.41
CA GLU A 362 -0.07 36.26 -1.88
C GLU A 362 -1.31 35.65 -2.57
N ASN A 363 -2.54 35.90 -2.08
CA ASN A 363 -3.73 35.65 -2.91
C ASN A 363 -4.92 36.58 -2.58
N PRO A 364 -5.06 37.73 -3.27
CA PRO A 364 -6.12 38.70 -2.98
C PRO A 364 -7.53 38.15 -3.25
N GLU A 365 -7.66 37.16 -4.15
CA GLU A 365 -8.94 36.49 -4.42
C GLU A 365 -9.37 35.59 -3.25
N LEU A 366 -8.40 34.97 -2.59
CA LEU A 366 -8.60 34.07 -1.46
C LEU A 366 -8.92 34.86 -0.19
N LEU A 367 -8.27 36.01 0.00
CA LEU A 367 -8.61 36.96 1.06
C LEU A 367 -10.03 37.52 0.86
N ALA A 368 -10.37 37.93 -0.36
CA ALA A 368 -11.71 38.40 -0.69
C ALA A 368 -12.79 37.30 -0.62
N ALA A 369 -12.43 36.02 -0.81
CA ALA A 369 -13.33 34.89 -0.61
C ALA A 369 -13.52 34.59 0.88
N SER A 370 -12.45 34.65 1.68
CA SER A 370 -12.49 34.50 3.13
C SER A 370 -13.36 35.59 3.79
N GLU A 371 -13.17 36.86 3.42
CA GLU A 371 -13.99 37.97 3.92
C GLU A 371 -15.50 37.78 3.59
N ARG A 372 -15.80 37.25 2.40
CA ARG A 372 -17.18 36.98 1.97
C ARG A 372 -17.79 35.79 2.71
N LEU A 373 -17.01 34.73 2.94
CA LEU A 373 -17.43 33.59 3.75
C LEU A 373 -17.77 34.03 5.18
N MET A 374 -16.89 34.82 5.78
CA MET A 374 -17.07 35.36 7.14
C MET A 374 -18.28 36.29 7.25
N ALA A 375 -18.56 37.09 6.22
CA ALA A 375 -19.74 37.96 6.18
C ALA A 375 -21.06 37.19 5.97
N ALA A 376 -21.01 36.00 5.36
CA ALA A 376 -22.18 35.17 5.06
C ALA A 376 -22.60 34.26 6.23
N LEU A 377 -21.69 34.01 7.17
CA LEU A 377 -21.96 33.22 8.37
C LEU A 377 -22.62 34.06 9.48
N PRO A 378 -23.44 33.44 10.37
CA PRO A 378 -23.91 34.10 11.59
C PRO A 378 -22.72 34.58 12.45
N PRO A 379 -22.83 35.73 13.13
CA PRO A 379 -21.70 36.33 13.86
C PRO A 379 -21.15 35.45 14.99
N ASP A 380 -21.98 34.56 15.54
CA ASP A 380 -21.54 33.60 16.55
C ASP A 380 -20.74 32.43 15.94
N GLU A 381 -21.04 32.04 14.69
CA GLU A 381 -20.33 30.96 13.97
C GLU A 381 -19.07 31.47 13.27
N ALA A 382 -19.07 32.72 12.79
CA ALA A 382 -17.87 33.38 12.29
C ALA A 382 -16.78 33.47 13.37
N ARG A 383 -17.15 33.86 14.60
CA ARG A 383 -16.22 33.85 15.75
C ARG A 383 -15.73 32.45 16.10
N ARG A 384 -16.62 31.45 16.03
CA ARG A 384 -16.22 30.06 16.24
C ARG A 384 -15.27 29.56 15.16
N LEU A 385 -15.40 30.06 13.93
CA LEU A 385 -14.53 29.71 12.81
C LEU A 385 -13.15 30.36 12.93
N GLU A 386 -13.06 31.59 13.46
CA GLU A 386 -11.78 32.28 13.76
C GLU A 386 -10.95 31.52 14.82
N ASP A 387 -11.62 30.92 15.81
CA ASP A 387 -10.98 30.19 16.93
C ASP A 387 -10.97 28.65 16.72
N ALA A 388 -11.44 28.15 15.57
CA ALA A 388 -11.61 26.70 15.33
C ALA A 388 -10.31 26.01 14.89
N SER A 389 -10.15 24.76 15.33
CA SER A 389 -9.19 23.85 14.69
C SER A 389 -9.59 23.55 13.23
N PRO A 390 -8.66 23.10 12.37
CA PRO A 390 -8.97 22.80 10.96
C PRO A 390 -10.16 21.86 10.77
N GLU A 391 -10.26 20.84 11.63
CA GLU A 391 -11.35 19.85 11.61
C GLU A 391 -12.70 20.45 12.04
N GLU A 392 -12.70 21.36 13.01
CA GLU A 392 -13.91 22.07 13.45
C GLU A 392 -14.34 23.12 12.44
N ALA A 393 -13.39 23.77 11.76
CA ALA A 393 -13.67 24.73 10.70
C ALA A 393 -14.37 24.07 9.52
N GLU A 394 -13.92 22.88 9.10
CA GLU A 394 -14.61 22.08 8.10
C GLU A 394 -16.04 21.74 8.51
N LEU A 395 -16.26 21.40 9.79
CA LEU A 395 -17.57 21.03 10.31
C LEU A 395 -18.53 22.23 10.38
N ILE A 396 -18.02 23.41 10.74
CA ILE A 396 -18.78 24.68 10.76
C ILE A 396 -19.17 25.06 9.34
N VAL A 397 -18.22 25.05 8.39
CA VAL A 397 -18.48 25.39 6.98
C VAL A 397 -19.42 24.37 6.31
N ALA A 398 -19.24 23.07 6.59
CA ALA A 398 -20.10 22.02 6.06
C ALA A 398 -21.54 22.12 6.59
N SER A 399 -21.74 22.55 7.84
CA SER A 399 -23.09 22.69 8.42
C SER A 399 -23.88 23.85 7.81
N HIS A 400 -23.20 24.89 7.32
CA HIS A 400 -23.78 26.03 6.62
C HIS A 400 -23.69 25.96 5.09
N LEU A 401 -23.19 24.85 4.52
CA LEU A 401 -22.95 24.68 3.09
C LEU A 401 -24.19 24.97 2.22
N ASN A 402 -25.37 24.48 2.63
CA ASN A 402 -26.61 24.71 1.89
C ASN A 402 -27.06 26.18 1.92
N GLU A 403 -26.78 26.90 3.00
CA GLU A 403 -27.10 28.31 3.12
C GLU A 403 -26.12 29.15 2.29
N LEU A 404 -24.83 28.84 2.36
CA LEU A 404 -23.77 29.48 1.59
C LEU A 404 -23.95 29.27 0.08
N LEU A 405 -24.38 28.09 -0.36
CA LEU A 405 -24.70 27.80 -1.77
C LEU A 405 -25.85 28.66 -2.31
N VAL A 406 -26.75 29.13 -1.45
CA VAL A 406 -27.90 29.96 -1.81
C VAL A 406 -27.59 31.45 -1.67
N SER A 407 -26.89 31.85 -0.61
CA SER A 407 -26.60 33.26 -0.31
C SER A 407 -25.38 33.80 -1.06
N GLU A 408 -24.31 33.00 -1.18
CA GLU A 408 -23.05 33.37 -1.81
C GLU A 408 -22.55 32.27 -2.78
N PRO A 409 -23.32 31.95 -3.84
CA PRO A 409 -22.98 30.91 -4.81
C PRO A 409 -21.64 31.16 -5.53
N SER A 410 -21.12 32.39 -5.48
CA SER A 410 -19.82 32.76 -6.06
C SER A 410 -18.60 32.28 -5.25
N LEU A 411 -18.80 31.85 -3.99
CA LEU A 411 -17.78 31.16 -3.19
C LEU A 411 -17.52 29.75 -3.71
N PHE A 412 -18.47 29.19 -4.46
CA PHE A 412 -18.39 27.86 -5.04
C PHE A 412 -18.13 28.04 -6.53
N ALA A 413 -17.00 27.52 -7.01
CA ALA A 413 -16.68 27.58 -8.43
C ALA A 413 -17.87 27.03 -9.25
N THR A 414 -18.39 27.85 -10.17
CA THR A 414 -19.49 27.44 -11.04
C THR A 414 -18.98 26.29 -11.90
N ILE A 415 -19.50 25.09 -11.69
CA ILE A 415 -19.27 23.96 -12.60
C ILE A 415 -19.92 24.36 -13.93
N VAL A 416 -19.12 24.87 -14.85
CA VAL A 416 -19.54 25.14 -16.22
C VAL A 416 -19.74 23.79 -16.88
N ASP A 417 -20.99 23.43 -17.13
CA ASP A 417 -21.33 22.21 -17.84
C ASP A 417 -21.36 22.43 -19.38
N ALA A 418 -21.05 21.33 -20.07
CA ALA A 418 -21.21 21.02 -21.50
C ALA A 418 -20.08 21.39 -22.50
N ASN A 419 -19.19 20.40 -22.71
CA ASN A 419 -18.39 20.08 -23.93
C ASN A 419 -16.85 20.15 -23.88
N ALA A 420 -16.21 19.75 -22.77
CA ALA A 420 -14.78 19.39 -22.78
C ALA A 420 -14.60 17.98 -22.19
N PRO A 421 -13.78 17.10 -22.81
CA PRO A 421 -13.50 15.79 -22.26
C PRO A 421 -12.41 15.91 -21.19
N GLY A 422 -12.74 15.58 -19.95
CA GLY A 422 -11.78 15.32 -18.90
C GLY A 422 -11.82 16.34 -17.78
N GLU A 423 -12.53 15.98 -16.71
CA GLU A 423 -12.07 16.15 -15.33
C GLU A 423 -13.04 15.33 -14.47
N TYR A 424 -12.59 14.15 -14.05
CA TYR A 424 -13.30 13.35 -13.06
C TYR A 424 -12.61 13.58 -11.72
N ILE A 425 -13.37 14.14 -10.78
CA ILE A 425 -13.01 14.23 -9.37
C ILE A 425 -13.50 12.96 -8.69
N GLY A 426 -12.57 12.25 -8.04
CA GLY A 426 -12.89 11.34 -6.94
C GLY A 426 -12.27 9.95 -7.05
N THR A 427 -11.12 9.75 -6.39
CA THR A 427 -10.73 8.48 -5.78
C THR A 427 -10.01 8.76 -4.47
N ILE A 428 -10.55 8.17 -3.39
CA ILE A 428 -9.97 8.14 -2.05
C ILE A 428 -8.82 7.12 -2.08
N TYR A 429 -7.66 7.56 -1.61
CA TYR A 429 -6.41 6.79 -1.54
C TYR A 429 -6.56 5.58 -0.59
N LEU A 430 -6.08 4.43 -1.00
CA LEU A 430 -5.80 3.29 -0.13
C LEU A 430 -4.41 2.77 -0.48
N ASP A 431 -3.60 2.53 0.55
CA ASP A 431 -2.16 2.26 0.48
C ASP A 431 -1.83 0.81 0.08
N SER A 432 -0.57 0.54 -0.28
CA SER A 432 -0.26 -0.45 -1.30
C SER A 432 1.13 -1.10 -1.16
N LEU A 433 1.23 -2.44 -1.13
CA LEU A 433 2.51 -3.19 -1.22
C LEU A 433 2.68 -3.99 -2.53
N ASP A 434 3.93 -4.05 -3.02
CA ASP A 434 4.38 -4.63 -4.31
C ASP A 434 5.30 -5.87 -4.09
N PRO A 435 5.23 -6.94 -4.91
CA PRO A 435 6.14 -8.08 -4.84
C PRO A 435 6.99 -8.24 -6.11
N SER A 436 8.28 -7.86 -6.08
CA SER A 436 9.30 -8.40 -7.00
C SER A 436 10.74 -8.19 -6.52
N ASP A 437 11.34 -9.24 -5.95
CA ASP A 437 12.79 -9.43 -5.80
C ASP A 437 13.22 -10.61 -6.68
N VAL A 438 14.17 -10.39 -7.61
CA VAL A 438 15.24 -11.35 -7.95
C VAL A 438 16.48 -10.58 -8.45
N ASP A 439 17.59 -10.90 -7.81
CA ASP A 439 19.01 -10.52 -7.97
C ASP A 439 19.56 -10.31 -9.40
N ASP A 440 20.51 -9.37 -9.50
CA ASP A 440 21.77 -9.55 -10.24
C ASP A 440 22.85 -8.61 -9.64
N ASP A 441 23.85 -9.21 -8.97
CA ASP A 441 25.13 -8.58 -8.59
C ASP A 441 25.99 -8.37 -9.87
N ASP A 442 26.66 -7.22 -10.03
CA ASP A 442 28.14 -7.08 -10.00
C ASP A 442 28.63 -5.70 -10.52
N ASP A 443 29.71 -5.24 -9.89
CA ASP A 443 30.76 -4.30 -10.34
C ASP A 443 30.61 -2.75 -10.30
N SER A 444 31.46 -2.20 -9.40
CA SER A 444 32.48 -1.16 -9.65
C SER A 444 32.13 0.32 -9.42
N TRP A 445 32.52 0.85 -8.25
CA TRP A 445 32.59 2.31 -8.00
C TRP A 445 33.98 2.73 -7.53
N GLU A 446 34.67 3.45 -8.42
CA GLU A 446 35.85 4.27 -8.13
C GLU A 446 35.38 5.66 -7.66
N ASP A 447 35.97 6.11 -6.56
CA ASP A 447 36.20 7.50 -6.13
C ASP A 447 34.99 8.47 -6.09
N GLU A 448 34.34 8.58 -4.93
CA GLU A 448 33.56 9.77 -4.57
C GLU A 448 33.75 10.14 -3.08
N ASP A 449 34.34 11.32 -2.88
CA ASP A 449 34.64 11.94 -1.59
C ASP A 449 33.36 12.43 -0.90
N TRP A 450 33.18 12.05 0.37
CA TRP A 450 32.02 12.39 1.20
C TRP A 450 32.05 13.86 1.67
N GLU A 451 31.31 14.75 1.02
CA GLU A 451 30.88 16.03 1.61
C GLU A 451 29.36 16.02 1.85
N VAL A 452 28.91 16.31 3.07
CA VAL A 452 27.48 16.46 3.38
C VAL A 452 27.26 17.67 4.28
N GLY A 453 26.55 18.64 3.71
CA GLY A 453 25.60 19.58 4.32
C GLY A 453 25.87 20.06 5.75
N ASP A 454 26.39 21.27 5.86
CA ASP A 454 26.15 22.14 7.02
C ASP A 454 24.70 22.67 6.92
N GLU A 455 23.75 22.09 7.65
CA GLU A 455 22.41 22.65 7.85
C GLU A 455 22.06 22.72 9.34
N ASP A 456 21.89 23.97 9.78
CA ASP A 456 21.16 24.53 10.91
C ASP A 456 21.31 23.93 12.33
N GLU A 457 22.25 24.55 13.06
CA GLU A 457 22.35 24.59 14.51
C GLU A 457 21.00 24.99 15.14
N ASP A 458 20.27 24.06 15.78
CA ASP A 458 19.68 24.29 17.13
C ASP A 458 18.93 23.07 17.74
N GLU A 459 18.73 21.95 17.02
CA GLU A 459 18.16 20.70 17.61
C GLU A 459 19.21 19.56 17.81
N ASP A 460 20.43 19.75 17.28
CA ASP A 460 21.34 18.66 16.90
C ASP A 460 22.52 18.36 17.82
N GLY A 461 22.49 18.76 19.10
CA GLY A 461 23.66 18.56 19.98
C GLY A 461 24.06 17.09 20.22
N LEU A 462 23.09 16.17 20.21
CA LEU A 462 23.29 14.75 20.57
C LEU A 462 23.52 13.83 19.36
N TYR A 463 22.84 14.12 18.24
CA TYR A 463 23.09 13.43 16.98
C TYR A 463 24.47 13.82 16.44
N SER A 464 24.82 15.11 16.49
CA SER A 464 26.16 15.61 16.14
C SER A 464 27.26 14.97 17.00
N ARG A 465 27.02 14.74 18.29
CA ARG A 465 27.97 14.04 19.16
C ARG A 465 28.17 12.58 18.73
N SER A 466 27.09 11.89 18.39
CA SER A 466 27.16 10.52 17.88
C SER A 466 27.89 10.45 16.54
N ASP A 467 27.64 11.40 15.66
CA ASP A 467 28.31 11.53 14.36
C ASP A 467 29.83 11.72 14.49
N VAL A 468 30.27 12.62 15.38
CA VAL A 468 31.69 12.80 15.69
C VAL A 468 32.34 11.49 16.16
N LEU A 469 31.65 10.71 16.99
CA LEU A 469 32.16 9.42 17.45
C LEU A 469 32.21 8.37 16.33
N MET A 470 31.23 8.36 15.42
CA MET A 470 31.21 7.47 14.26
C MET A 470 32.34 7.79 13.28
N ARG A 471 32.59 9.07 12.98
CA ARG A 471 33.73 9.52 12.16
C ARG A 471 35.07 9.12 12.79
N GLN A 472 35.22 9.35 14.09
CA GLN A 472 36.42 8.93 14.82
C GLN A 472 36.65 7.41 14.80
N PHE A 473 35.57 6.62 14.81
CA PHE A 473 35.63 5.17 14.70
C PHE A 473 35.98 4.72 13.28
N TYR A 474 35.44 5.39 12.26
CA TYR A 474 35.80 5.19 10.86
C TYR A 474 37.30 5.37 10.64
N ASP A 475 37.86 6.49 11.10
CA ASP A 475 39.30 6.80 11.01
C ASP A 475 40.13 5.72 11.71
N PHE A 476 39.71 5.30 12.91
CA PHE A 476 40.37 4.23 13.65
C PHE A 476 40.39 2.90 12.87
N LEU A 477 39.28 2.54 12.21
CA LEU A 477 39.22 1.33 11.39
C LEU A 477 40.18 1.42 10.19
N ARG A 478 40.28 2.59 9.56
CA ARG A 478 41.23 2.87 8.46
C ARG A 478 42.67 2.72 8.93
N GLU A 479 43.01 3.35 10.04
CA GLU A 479 44.34 3.26 10.67
C GLU A 479 44.70 1.81 11.09
N SER A 480 43.71 1.03 11.50
CA SER A 480 43.89 -0.38 11.88
C SER A 480 44.07 -1.33 10.67
N GLY A 481 44.02 -0.81 9.44
CA GLY A 481 44.26 -1.56 8.20
C GLY A 481 43.02 -2.26 7.62
N LYS A 482 41.79 -1.87 8.00
CA LYS A 482 40.57 -2.34 7.30
C LYS A 482 40.47 -1.72 5.92
N SER A 483 39.68 -2.27 4.98
CA SER A 483 39.38 -1.61 3.70
C SER A 483 38.37 -0.49 3.90
N GLU A 484 38.31 0.47 2.98
CA GLU A 484 37.43 1.66 3.08
C GLU A 484 35.98 1.27 3.19
N SER A 485 35.50 0.47 2.23
CA SER A 485 34.19 -0.18 2.25
C SER A 485 33.87 -0.84 3.61
N THR A 486 34.82 -1.55 4.23
CA THR A 486 34.59 -2.14 5.55
C THR A 486 34.47 -1.08 6.65
N ALA A 487 35.28 -0.03 6.63
CA ALA A 487 35.20 1.03 7.64
C ALA A 487 33.88 1.81 7.53
N THR A 488 33.46 2.16 6.30
CA THR A 488 32.20 2.86 6.02
C THR A 488 31.01 2.02 6.48
N SER A 489 30.94 0.76 6.05
CA SER A 489 29.87 -0.16 6.46
C SER A 489 29.77 -0.30 7.97
N ARG A 490 30.90 -0.43 8.67
CA ARG A 490 30.93 -0.56 10.14
C ARG A 490 30.52 0.71 10.88
N ALA A 491 30.81 1.88 10.33
CA ALA A 491 30.35 3.15 10.90
C ALA A 491 28.85 3.35 10.64
N ARG A 492 28.39 3.06 9.41
CA ARG A 492 26.98 3.17 9.00
C ARG A 492 26.05 2.25 9.79
N ASP A 493 26.50 1.04 10.13
CA ASP A 493 25.78 0.11 11.01
C ASP A 493 25.40 0.72 12.37
N LEU A 494 26.13 1.75 12.84
CA LEU A 494 25.89 2.40 14.14
C LEU A 494 24.74 3.41 14.08
N LEU A 495 24.38 3.89 12.88
CA LEU A 495 23.35 4.92 12.71
C LEU A 495 22.03 4.49 13.34
N VAL A 496 21.65 3.22 13.19
CA VAL A 496 20.37 2.74 13.72
C VAL A 496 20.29 2.83 15.25
N TYR A 497 21.42 2.68 15.94
CA TYR A 497 21.45 2.79 17.39
C TYR A 497 21.63 4.24 17.84
N ALA A 498 22.40 5.05 17.09
CA ALA A 498 22.51 6.49 17.34
C ALA A 498 21.16 7.19 17.22
N ASP A 499 20.44 6.91 16.14
CA ASP A 499 19.10 7.37 15.84
C ASP A 499 18.09 6.94 16.92
N PHE A 500 18.10 5.66 17.31
CA PHE A 500 17.28 5.16 18.43
C PHE A 500 17.57 5.89 19.76
N LEU A 501 18.83 6.08 20.11
CA LEU A 501 19.20 6.75 21.36
C LEU A 501 18.82 8.23 21.35
N ALA A 502 19.01 8.92 20.23
CA ALA A 502 18.66 10.32 20.09
C ALA A 502 17.14 10.51 20.26
N HIS A 503 16.33 9.78 19.48
CA HIS A 503 14.89 9.97 19.45
C HIS A 503 14.16 9.37 20.66
N SER A 504 14.55 8.17 21.11
CA SER A 504 13.83 7.48 22.20
C SER A 504 14.35 7.85 23.59
N TYR A 505 15.58 8.35 23.71
CA TYR A 505 16.23 8.57 25.00
C TYR A 505 16.88 9.94 25.17
N GLY A 506 17.01 10.76 24.13
CA GLY A 506 17.78 12.00 24.18
C GLY A 506 19.22 11.74 24.62
N ARG A 507 19.85 10.69 24.06
CA ARG A 507 21.20 10.23 24.41
C ARG A 507 22.09 10.12 23.19
N SER A 508 23.39 10.21 23.42
CA SER A 508 24.42 9.97 22.39
C SER A 508 24.99 8.55 22.48
N LEU A 509 25.71 8.10 21.45
CA LEU A 509 26.29 6.75 21.40
C LEU A 509 27.19 6.42 22.62
N ASP A 510 27.87 7.38 23.24
CA ASP A 510 28.67 7.11 24.44
C ASP A 510 27.86 6.95 25.74
N ASP A 511 26.57 7.31 25.72
CA ASP A 511 25.62 7.11 26.83
C ASP A 511 24.80 5.82 26.73
N GLY A 512 25.09 5.00 25.72
CA GLY A 512 24.42 3.72 25.50
C GLY A 512 24.74 2.69 26.60
N ASP A 513 23.75 1.87 26.94
CA ASP A 513 23.82 0.89 28.00
C ASP A 513 23.18 -0.45 27.58
N TYR A 514 23.20 -1.45 28.46
CA TYR A 514 22.63 -2.77 28.17
C TYR A 514 21.14 -2.71 27.80
N VAL A 515 20.37 -1.84 28.47
CA VAL A 515 18.90 -1.80 28.34
C VAL A 515 18.52 -1.19 27.00
N THR A 516 19.12 -0.05 26.67
CA THR A 516 18.91 0.63 25.40
C THR A 516 19.38 -0.22 24.21
N LEU A 517 20.51 -0.91 24.31
CA LEU A 517 20.93 -1.86 23.26
C LEU A 517 19.99 -3.06 23.12
N ASP A 518 19.52 -3.63 24.23
CA ASP A 518 18.60 -4.77 24.20
C ASP A 518 17.26 -4.36 23.57
N GLU A 519 16.70 -3.21 23.94
CA GLU A 519 15.47 -2.71 23.33
C GLU A 519 15.66 -2.35 21.85
N CYS A 520 16.77 -1.68 21.50
CA CYS A 520 17.10 -1.35 20.13
C CYS A 520 17.08 -2.61 19.25
N LEU A 521 17.83 -3.65 19.62
CA LEU A 521 18.01 -4.82 18.75
C LEU A 521 16.84 -5.80 18.74
N PHE A 522 16.09 -5.91 19.84
CA PHE A 522 15.05 -6.93 20.00
C PHE A 522 13.61 -6.40 19.93
N SER A 523 13.42 -5.08 19.88
CA SER A 523 12.10 -4.45 19.77
C SER A 523 12.04 -3.43 18.63
N PHE A 524 12.96 -2.47 18.62
CA PHE A 524 12.91 -1.34 17.69
C PHE A 524 13.42 -1.68 16.28
N TYR A 525 14.61 -2.28 16.20
CA TYR A 525 15.28 -2.65 14.95
C TYR A 525 14.42 -3.57 14.07
N PRO A 526 13.76 -4.62 14.61
CA PRO A 526 12.88 -5.46 13.80
C PRO A 526 11.63 -4.75 13.26
N ARG A 527 11.24 -3.58 13.82
CA ARG A 527 9.99 -2.87 13.47
C ARG A 527 10.21 -1.68 12.53
N ARG A 528 11.36 -1.02 12.56
CA ARG A 528 11.57 0.29 11.91
C ARG A 528 12.11 0.20 10.48
N LEU A 529 12.63 -0.94 10.05
CA LEU A 529 13.41 -1.04 8.81
C LEU A 529 12.87 -2.17 7.92
N GLY A 530 12.23 -1.78 6.80
CA GLY A 530 11.67 -2.70 5.79
C GLY A 530 12.69 -3.67 5.18
N ARG A 531 14.00 -3.41 5.33
CA ARG A 531 15.11 -4.23 4.81
C ARG A 531 15.98 -4.88 5.89
N THR A 532 15.41 -5.29 7.02
CA THR A 532 16.21 -5.93 8.07
C THR A 532 16.44 -7.40 7.80
N SER A 533 17.66 -7.79 7.42
CA SER A 533 17.99 -9.20 7.26
C SER A 533 18.62 -9.80 8.54
N PRO A 534 18.47 -11.12 8.77
CA PRO A 534 19.21 -11.83 9.80
C PRO A 534 20.74 -11.66 9.66
N ARG A 535 21.25 -11.43 8.45
CA ARG A 535 22.67 -11.15 8.22
C ARG A 535 23.04 -9.76 8.72
N THR A 536 22.28 -8.75 8.33
CA THR A 536 22.53 -7.34 8.65
C THR A 536 22.55 -7.12 10.16
N VAL A 537 21.61 -7.69 10.93
CA VAL A 537 21.63 -7.54 12.40
C VAL A 537 22.87 -8.14 13.06
N ARG A 538 23.42 -9.23 12.51
CA ARG A 538 24.68 -9.81 13.01
C ARG A 538 25.86 -8.89 12.72
N GLU A 539 25.84 -8.21 11.58
CA GLU A 539 26.83 -7.20 11.21
C GLU A 539 26.73 -6.00 12.15
N VAL A 540 25.53 -5.45 12.36
CA VAL A 540 25.26 -4.37 13.33
C VAL A 540 25.76 -4.74 14.74
N CYS A 541 25.44 -5.93 15.24
CA CYS A 541 25.92 -6.39 16.55
C CYS A 541 27.46 -6.44 16.62
N THR A 542 28.11 -6.78 15.51
CA THR A 542 29.58 -6.82 15.43
C THR A 542 30.18 -5.43 15.40
N SER A 543 29.56 -4.50 14.68
CA SER A 543 29.93 -3.09 14.60
C SER A 543 29.80 -2.40 15.96
N ILE A 544 28.68 -2.58 16.65
CA ILE A 544 28.44 -2.08 18.02
C ILE A 544 29.51 -2.58 18.99
N LYS A 545 29.84 -3.88 18.96
CA LYS A 545 30.90 -4.45 19.80
C LYS A 545 32.25 -3.81 19.54
N GLN A 546 32.63 -3.64 18.27
CA GLN A 546 33.91 -3.05 17.90
C GLN A 546 33.98 -1.57 18.29
N PHE A 547 32.88 -0.85 18.11
CA PHE A 547 32.74 0.55 18.47
C PHE A 547 32.90 0.77 19.98
N TYR A 548 32.21 0.02 20.83
CA TYR A 548 32.37 0.18 22.28
C TYR A 548 33.75 -0.27 22.80
N ALA A 549 34.38 -1.25 22.17
CA ALA A 549 35.77 -1.59 22.45
C ALA A 549 36.73 -0.44 22.09
N PHE A 550 36.46 0.25 20.98
CA PHE A 550 37.18 1.45 20.56
C PHE A 550 36.98 2.61 21.56
N LEU A 551 35.74 2.92 21.96
CA LEU A 551 35.44 3.97 22.93
C LEU A 551 36.13 3.71 24.27
N LYS A 552 36.16 2.44 24.72
CA LYS A 552 36.90 2.05 25.92
C LYS A 552 38.40 2.23 25.76
N GLY A 553 38.96 1.88 24.59
CA GLY A 553 40.37 2.11 24.27
C GLY A 553 40.75 3.60 24.32
N ARG A 554 39.83 4.49 23.94
CA ARG A 554 39.97 5.95 24.04
C ARG A 554 39.57 6.53 25.41
N SER A 555 39.20 5.69 26.38
CA SER A 555 38.72 6.11 27.71
C SER A 555 37.49 7.04 27.68
N VAL A 556 36.67 6.96 26.62
CA VAL A 556 35.40 7.67 26.51
C VAL A 556 34.35 6.98 27.38
N VAL A 557 34.31 5.64 27.34
CA VAL A 557 33.48 4.80 28.22
C VAL A 557 34.38 3.97 29.15
N THR A 558 33.87 3.67 30.34
CA THR A 558 34.60 2.89 31.36
C THR A 558 34.41 1.38 31.19
N ASP A 559 33.29 0.96 30.58
CA ASP A 559 32.93 -0.43 30.40
C ASP A 559 32.33 -0.68 29.00
N ASP A 560 32.64 -1.84 28.42
CA ASP A 560 32.14 -2.34 27.13
C ASP A 560 31.50 -3.74 27.27
N SER A 561 31.43 -4.26 28.50
CA SER A 561 30.98 -5.62 28.79
C SER A 561 29.53 -5.88 28.34
N PHE A 562 28.68 -4.85 28.38
CA PHE A 562 27.31 -4.91 27.90
C PHE A 562 27.23 -5.11 26.38
N ALA A 563 28.05 -4.40 25.59
CA ALA A 563 28.12 -4.57 24.14
C ALA A 563 28.64 -5.97 23.76
N GLN A 564 29.59 -6.51 24.53
CA GLN A 564 30.06 -7.88 24.35
C GLN A 564 28.96 -8.92 24.65
N ALA A 565 28.15 -8.70 25.69
CA ALA A 565 27.03 -9.57 26.05
C ALA A 565 25.92 -9.54 25.00
N ILE A 566 25.58 -8.36 24.47
CA ILE A 566 24.68 -8.19 23.33
C ILE A 566 25.20 -8.95 22.10
N TRP A 567 26.48 -8.80 21.75
CA TRP A 567 27.07 -9.48 20.58
C TRP A 567 27.04 -11.02 20.69
N ARG A 568 27.14 -11.58 21.91
CA ARG A 568 26.96 -13.02 22.12
C ARG A 568 25.54 -13.48 21.80
N ARG A 569 24.55 -12.58 21.84
CA ARG A 569 23.14 -12.83 21.56
C ARG A 569 22.70 -12.47 20.13
N ARG A 570 23.65 -12.24 19.22
CA ARG A 570 23.35 -11.86 17.82
C ARG A 570 22.53 -12.91 17.07
N GLU A 571 22.63 -14.19 17.44
CA GLU A 571 21.84 -15.25 16.79
C GLU A 571 20.39 -15.20 17.26
N GLU A 572 20.14 -14.87 18.53
CA GLU A 572 18.82 -14.59 19.04
C GLU A 572 18.20 -13.36 18.35
N ALA A 573 18.98 -12.29 18.13
CA ALA A 573 18.50 -11.09 17.41
C ALA A 573 18.14 -11.43 15.95
N ALA A 574 19.01 -12.17 15.27
CA ALA A 574 18.75 -12.69 13.92
C ALA A 574 17.49 -13.56 13.85
N ARG A 575 17.25 -14.39 14.88
CA ARG A 575 16.06 -15.23 14.95
C ARG A 575 14.78 -14.44 15.22
N VAL A 576 14.83 -13.34 15.98
CA VAL A 576 13.68 -12.44 16.15
C VAL A 576 13.29 -11.82 14.82
N ILE A 577 14.25 -11.36 14.02
CA ILE A 577 14.01 -10.83 12.67
C ILE A 577 13.41 -11.89 11.75
N GLU A 578 13.95 -13.11 11.76
CA GLU A 578 13.41 -14.22 10.96
C GLU A 578 11.95 -14.54 11.33
N LEU A 579 11.62 -14.56 12.63
CA LEU A 579 10.25 -14.76 13.08
C LEU A 579 9.34 -13.60 12.74
N TYR A 580 9.83 -12.36 12.85
CA TYR A 580 9.08 -11.18 12.44
C TYR A 580 8.66 -11.27 10.97
N HIS A 581 9.59 -11.56 10.06
CA HIS A 581 9.31 -11.74 8.63
C HIS A 581 8.33 -12.88 8.37
N GLN A 582 8.54 -14.06 8.97
CA GLN A 582 7.63 -15.19 8.78
C GLN A 582 6.20 -14.90 9.26
N ILE A 583 6.06 -14.09 10.33
CA ILE A 583 4.74 -13.67 10.82
C ILE A 583 4.11 -12.67 9.85
N SER A 584 4.84 -11.64 9.43
CA SER A 584 4.35 -10.60 8.54
C SER A 584 3.96 -11.14 7.15
N GLU A 585 4.75 -12.08 6.60
CA GLU A 585 4.55 -12.60 5.24
C GLU A 585 3.52 -13.72 5.17
N HIS A 586 3.37 -14.54 6.21
CA HIS A 586 2.66 -15.82 6.09
C HIS A 586 1.56 -16.06 7.13
N ALA A 587 1.48 -15.29 8.21
CA ALA A 587 0.41 -15.45 9.18
C ALA A 587 -0.90 -14.86 8.64
N ALA A 588 -2.02 -15.59 8.80
CA ALA A 588 -3.32 -15.01 8.47
C ALA A 588 -3.72 -13.94 9.49
N ASN A 589 -3.26 -14.08 10.74
CA ASN A 589 -3.45 -13.09 11.78
C ASN A 589 -2.10 -12.80 12.49
N PRO A 590 -1.31 -11.84 11.98
CA PRO A 590 0.02 -11.58 12.53
C PRO A 590 -0.02 -10.96 13.93
N GLU A 591 -1.07 -10.20 14.25
CA GLU A 591 -1.16 -9.38 15.45
C GLU A 591 -0.92 -10.18 16.76
N PRO A 592 -1.64 -11.28 17.08
CA PRO A 592 -1.38 -12.05 18.31
C PRO A 592 0.04 -12.63 18.39
N LEU A 593 0.63 -12.98 17.24
CA LEU A 593 1.96 -13.55 17.15
C LEU A 593 3.02 -12.47 17.39
N LEU A 594 2.87 -11.30 16.78
CA LEU A 594 3.74 -10.13 17.01
C LEU A 594 3.66 -9.67 18.47
N ARG A 595 2.44 -9.59 19.04
CA ARG A 595 2.27 -9.28 20.47
C ARG A 595 2.99 -10.28 21.36
N ARG A 596 2.99 -11.57 20.99
CA ARG A 596 3.70 -12.61 21.73
C ARG A 596 5.21 -12.52 21.55
N LEU A 597 5.69 -12.21 20.34
CA LEU A 597 7.10 -12.04 20.00
C LEU A 597 7.72 -10.86 20.75
N PHE A 598 7.00 -9.76 20.90
CA PHE A 598 7.50 -8.55 21.57
C PHE A 598 6.94 -8.35 22.99
N ALA A 599 6.29 -9.36 23.56
CA ALA A 599 5.69 -9.30 24.90
C ALA A 599 6.59 -8.71 26.01
N PRO A 600 7.93 -8.88 26.02
CA PRO A 600 8.78 -8.23 27.03
C PRO A 600 8.84 -6.69 26.97
N TYR A 601 8.45 -6.09 25.83
CA TYR A 601 8.58 -4.66 25.54
C TYR A 601 7.25 -3.94 25.42
N MET A 602 6.13 -4.67 25.48
CA MET A 602 4.79 -4.08 25.46
C MET A 602 4.25 -4.08 26.90
N VAL A 603 3.99 -2.90 27.43
CA VAL A 603 3.38 -2.72 28.77
C VAL A 603 1.88 -2.55 28.63
#